data_AF-A0A6P8AZ15-F1
#
_entry.id   AF-A0A6P8AZ15-F1
#
_cell.length_a   1.000
_cell.length_b   1.000
_cell.length_c   1.000
_cell.angle_alpha   90.00
_cell.angle_beta   90.00
_cell.angle_gamma   90.00
#
_symmetry.space_group_name_H-M   'P 1'
#
loop_
_entity.id
_entity.type
_entity.pdbx_description
1 polymer ?
#
loop_
_entity_poly.entity_id
_entity_poly.type
_entity_poly.pdbx_seq_one_letter_code
_entity_poly.pdbx_strand_id
1 'polypeptide(L)'
;MRSDATFFTLALIMAYFGTTAAKGCPYSIKRYGEEVKWDIIEAGTSHIRVVNGIGATIIAKKNCKLSLKGLPRFEYTISRGDSINRQS
;
A
#
# COMPACT_ATOMS: atom_id res chain seq x y z
N MET A 1 -23.21 20.67 42.06
CA MET A 1 -23.34 19.94 40.78
C MET A 1 -22.42 20.63 39.79
N ARG A 2 -21.29 20.00 39.48
CA ARG A 2 -20.14 20.59 38.78
C ARG A 2 -20.22 20.16 37.31
N SER A 3 -20.09 21.14 36.43
CA SER A 3 -20.32 21.09 34.98
C SER A 3 -19.59 19.96 34.27
N ASP A 4 -20.36 19.05 33.68
CA ASP A 4 -19.93 17.92 32.84
C ASP A 4 -19.82 18.34 31.36
N ALA A 5 -19.26 19.53 31.11
CA ALA A 5 -19.22 20.15 29.77
C ALA A 5 -17.89 19.91 29.03
N THR A 6 -17.00 19.10 29.59
CA THR A 6 -15.64 18.89 29.06
C THR A 6 -15.48 17.67 28.14
N PHE A 7 -16.47 16.79 28.03
CA PHE A 7 -16.34 15.56 27.24
C PHE A 7 -16.71 15.71 25.75
N PHE A 8 -17.44 16.76 25.36
CA PHE A 8 -17.92 16.92 23.98
C PHE A 8 -16.95 17.64 23.04
N THR A 9 -15.91 18.31 23.55
CA THR A 9 -14.97 19.06 22.70
C THR A 9 -13.84 18.19 22.12
N LEU A 10 -13.61 16.99 22.64
CA LEU A 10 -12.59 16.07 22.10
C LEU A 10 -13.03 15.34 20.82
N ALA A 11 -14.33 15.35 20.49
CA ALA A 11 -14.85 14.72 19.28
C ALA A 11 -14.62 15.57 18.01
N LEU A 12 -14.42 16.89 18.16
CA LEU A 12 -14.37 17.80 17.01
C LEU A 12 -12.99 17.84 16.32
N ILE A 13 -11.91 17.48 17.01
CA ILE A 13 -10.54 17.61 16.47
C ILE A 13 -10.18 16.45 15.53
N MET A 14 -10.80 15.27 15.69
CA MET A 14 -10.58 14.12 14.80
C MET A 14 -11.24 14.28 13.42
N ALA A 15 -12.23 15.18 13.28
CA ALA A 15 -12.92 15.41 12.01
C ALA A 15 -12.19 16.38 11.06
N TYR A 16 -11.21 17.13 11.55
CA TYR A 16 -10.48 18.14 10.75
C TYR A 16 -9.18 17.64 10.12
N PHE A 17 -8.65 16.50 10.58
CA PHE A 17 -7.68 15.76 9.80
C PHE A 17 -8.47 14.85 8.87
N GLY A 18 -8.98 15.45 7.79
CA GLY A 18 -9.18 14.74 6.54
C GLY A 18 -7.84 14.16 6.10
N THR A 19 -7.45 13.06 6.76
CA THR A 19 -6.46 12.13 6.26
C THR A 19 -7.09 11.65 4.97
N THR A 20 -6.70 12.27 3.87
CA THR A 20 -6.73 11.62 2.59
C THR A 20 -5.87 10.38 2.79
N ALA A 21 -6.48 9.29 3.25
CA ALA A 21 -5.81 8.03 3.46
C ALA A 21 -5.09 7.75 2.15
N ALA A 22 -3.77 7.88 2.16
CA ALA A 22 -3.00 7.86 0.95
C ALA A 22 -3.35 6.55 0.25
N LYS A 23 -3.88 6.64 -0.97
CA LYS A 23 -4.56 5.51 -1.62
C LYS A 23 -3.55 4.38 -1.75
N GLY A 24 -3.65 3.38 -0.89
CA GLY A 24 -2.80 2.21 -0.94
C GLY A 24 -3.08 1.44 -2.24
N CYS A 25 -2.03 1.20 -3.02
CA CYS A 25 -2.07 0.36 -4.19
C CYS A 25 -1.52 -1.02 -3.78
N PRO A 26 -2.38 -2.00 -3.48
CA PRO A 26 -1.93 -3.36 -3.22
C PRO A 26 -1.28 -3.92 -4.49
N TYR A 27 -0.16 -4.62 -4.33
CA TYR A 27 0.53 -5.28 -5.41
C TYR A 27 0.90 -6.71 -5.05
N SER A 28 0.99 -7.54 -6.09
CA SER A 28 1.45 -8.93 -6.05
C SER A 28 2.58 -9.08 -7.05
N ILE A 29 3.74 -9.55 -6.61
CA ILE A 29 4.86 -9.94 -7.47
C ILE A 29 4.84 -11.45 -7.58
N LYS A 30 4.78 -11.92 -8.83
CA LYS A 30 4.78 -13.34 -9.15
C LYS A 30 6.07 -13.73 -9.86
N ARG A 31 6.63 -14.88 -9.52
CA ARG A 31 7.73 -15.54 -10.22
C ARG A 31 7.19 -16.81 -10.87
N TYR A 32 7.32 -16.94 -12.20
CA TYR A 32 6.76 -18.08 -12.95
C TYR A 32 5.27 -18.36 -12.67
N GLY A 33 4.49 -17.31 -12.40
CA GLY A 33 3.06 -17.41 -12.10
C GLY A 33 2.70 -17.58 -10.62
N GLU A 34 3.67 -17.91 -9.76
CA GLU A 34 3.47 -18.07 -8.32
C GLU A 34 3.79 -16.78 -7.57
N GLU A 35 2.95 -16.40 -6.61
CA GLU A 35 3.21 -15.20 -5.83
C GLU A 35 4.37 -15.40 -4.85
N VAL A 36 5.36 -14.50 -4.95
CA VAL A 36 6.55 -14.50 -4.08
C VAL A 36 6.56 -13.31 -3.12
N LYS A 37 5.81 -12.25 -3.42
CA LYS A 37 5.70 -11.08 -2.55
C LYS A 37 4.36 -10.40 -2.76
N TRP A 38 3.73 -10.01 -1.67
CA TRP A 38 2.58 -9.12 -1.64
C TRP A 38 2.86 -7.98 -0.67
N ASP A 39 2.43 -6.77 -1.00
CA ASP A 39 2.51 -5.61 -0.12
C ASP A 39 1.58 -4.49 -0.61
N ILE A 40 1.53 -3.39 0.14
CA ILE A 40 0.84 -2.16 -0.25
C ILE A 40 1.88 -1.05 -0.41
N ILE A 41 1.82 -0.35 -1.54
CA ILE A 41 2.62 0.85 -1.81
C ILE A 41 1.69 2.05 -1.93
N GLU A 42 2.15 3.21 -1.48
CA GLU A 42 1.39 4.46 -1.62
C GLU A 42 1.27 4.88 -3.09
N ALA A 43 0.08 5.34 -3.50
CA ALA A 43 -0.13 5.86 -4.85
C ALA A 43 0.75 7.10 -5.12
N GLY A 44 1.52 7.06 -6.20
CA GLY A 44 2.40 8.16 -6.60
C GLY A 44 3.84 8.04 -6.08
N THR A 45 4.17 6.98 -5.35
CA THR A 45 5.52 6.76 -4.80
C THR A 45 6.27 5.62 -5.49
N SER A 46 7.55 5.49 -5.17
CA SER A 46 8.39 4.36 -5.56
C SER A 46 9.23 3.90 -4.39
N HIS A 47 9.35 2.59 -4.21
CA HIS A 47 10.13 1.99 -3.13
C HIS A 47 11.05 0.90 -3.66
N ILE A 48 12.21 0.74 -3.03
CA ILE A 48 13.08 -0.43 -3.23
C ILE A 48 12.67 -1.49 -2.22
N ARG A 49 12.50 -2.72 -2.69
CA ARG A 49 12.15 -3.90 -1.89
C ARG A 49 13.01 -5.07 -2.31
N VAL A 50 13.37 -5.92 -1.35
CA VAL A 50 14.07 -7.18 -1.64
C VAL A 50 13.02 -8.24 -1.97
N VAL A 51 13.14 -8.88 -3.12
CA VAL A 51 12.28 -9.97 -3.60
C VAL A 51 13.19 -11.15 -3.92
N ASN A 52 13.05 -12.26 -3.20
CA ASN A 52 13.92 -13.45 -3.33
C ASN A 52 15.42 -13.11 -3.34
N GLY A 53 15.86 -12.22 -2.46
CA GLY A 53 17.26 -11.80 -2.35
C GLY A 53 17.72 -10.75 -3.39
N ILE A 54 16.86 -10.32 -4.30
CA ILE A 54 17.19 -9.33 -5.34
C ILE A 54 16.49 -8.00 -5.04
N GLY A 55 17.24 -6.90 -5.10
CA GLY A 55 16.70 -5.55 -4.96
C GLY A 55 15.85 -5.15 -6.18
N ALA A 56 14.57 -4.86 -5.96
CA ALA A 56 13.62 -4.46 -6.98
C ALA A 56 13.02 -3.09 -6.66
N THR A 57 12.86 -2.24 -7.67
CA THR A 57 12.12 -0.98 -7.55
C THR A 57 10.68 -1.19 -7.98
N ILE A 58 9.76 -0.87 -7.08
CA ILE A 58 8.32 -0.93 -7.28
C ILE A 58 7.83 0.51 -7.38
N ILE A 59 7.10 0.81 -8.45
CA ILE A 59 6.60 2.16 -8.74
C ILE A 59 5.09 2.08 -8.84
N ALA A 60 4.39 2.87 -8.04
CA ALA A 60 2.95 3.06 -8.16
C ALA A 60 2.65 4.47 -8.62
N LYS A 61 1.99 4.61 -9.77
CA LYS A 61 1.47 5.92 -10.20
C LYS A 61 0.27 6.33 -9.34
N LYS A 62 -0.12 7.61 -9.38
CA LYS A 62 -1.31 8.13 -8.67
C LYS A 62 -2.61 7.37 -8.98
N ASN A 63 -2.71 6.76 -10.17
CA ASN A 63 -3.83 5.93 -10.58
C ASN A 63 -3.68 4.43 -10.24
N CYS A 64 -2.74 4.07 -9.36
CA CYS A 64 -2.34 2.70 -9.05
C CYS A 64 -1.88 1.86 -10.24
N LYS A 65 -1.41 2.48 -11.33
CA LYS A 65 -0.65 1.73 -12.35
C LYS A 65 0.71 1.35 -11.76
N LEU A 66 0.95 0.05 -11.69
CA LEU A 66 2.15 -0.53 -11.10
C LEU A 66 3.24 -0.76 -12.15
N SER A 67 4.50 -0.72 -11.74
CA SER A 67 5.65 -1.05 -12.57
C SER A 67 6.78 -1.61 -11.72
N LEU A 68 7.54 -2.54 -12.29
CA LEU A 68 8.63 -3.25 -11.63
C LEU A 68 9.93 -3.06 -12.42
N LYS A 69 11.01 -2.74 -11.72
CA LYS A 69 12.38 -2.63 -12.27
C LYS A 69 13.37 -3.40 -11.38
N GLY A 70 14.49 -3.82 -11.95
CA GLY A 70 15.54 -4.56 -11.23
C GLY A 70 15.35 -6.08 -11.16
N LEU A 71 14.21 -6.60 -11.65
CA LEU A 71 13.95 -8.03 -11.75
C LEU A 71 13.89 -8.51 -13.22
N PRO A 72 14.33 -9.75 -13.52
CA PRO A 72 14.21 -10.35 -14.84
C PRO A 72 12.76 -10.45 -15.30
N ARG A 73 12.40 -9.74 -16.38
CA ARG A 73 11.00 -9.64 -16.86
C ARG A 73 10.41 -10.95 -17.38
N PHE A 74 11.25 -11.92 -17.75
CA PHE A 74 10.79 -13.24 -18.19
C PHE A 74 10.39 -14.14 -17.01
N GLU A 75 10.89 -13.87 -15.80
CA GLU A 75 10.52 -14.63 -14.60
C GLU A 75 9.48 -13.90 -13.76
N TYR A 76 9.62 -12.58 -13.63
CA TYR A 76 8.87 -11.78 -12.68
C TYR A 76 7.83 -10.88 -13.34
N THR A 77 6.64 -10.89 -12.76
CA THR A 77 5.54 -9.98 -13.12
C THR A 77 5.01 -9.28 -11.88
N ILE A 78 4.43 -8.10 -12.08
CA ILE A 78 3.73 -7.36 -11.04
C ILE A 78 2.28 -7.15 -11.49
N SER A 79 1.35 -7.45 -10.61
CA SER A 79 -0.08 -7.20 -10.81
C SER A 79 -0.67 -6.48 -9.60
N ARG A 80 -1.88 -5.97 -9.76
CA ARG A 80 -2.67 -5.48 -8.63
C ARG A 80 -2.89 -6.65 -7.67
N GLY A 81 -2.69 -6.41 -6.38
CA GLY A 81 -3.00 -7.38 -5.34
C GLY A 81 -4.49 -7.31 -4.99
N ASP A 82 -5.10 -8.47 -4.74
CA ASP A 82 -6.46 -8.52 -4.22
C ASP A 82 -6.44 -8.27 -2.71
N SER A 83 -7.09 -7.20 -2.26
CA SER A 83 -7.11 -6.80 -0.84
C SER A 83 -7.98 -7.72 0.04
N ILE A 84 -8.80 -8.59 -0.57
CA ILE A 84 -9.96 -9.21 0.08
C ILE A 84 -9.59 -10.43 0.94
N ASN A 85 -8.40 -11.03 0.76
CA ASN A 85 -8.14 -12.39 1.28
C ASN A 85 -6.94 -12.55 2.22
N ARG A 86 -6.39 -11.47 2.81
CA ARG A 86 -5.15 -11.57 3.61
C ARG A 86 -5.11 -10.82 4.94
N GLN A 87 -6.26 -10.36 5.43
CA GLN A 87 -6.40 -9.85 6.80
C GLN A 87 -7.05 -10.88 7.75
N SER A 88 -7.09 -12.16 7.37
CA SER A 88 -7.59 -13.27 8.19
C SER A 88 -6.53 -13.78 9.15
#